data_AF-A0A1L8WPA1-F1
#
_entry.id   AF-A0A1L8WPA1-F1
#
_cell.length_a   1.000
_cell.length_b   1.000
_cell.length_c   1.000
_cell.angle_alpha   90.00
_cell.angle_beta   90.00
_cell.angle_gamma   90.00
#
_symmetry.space_group_name_H-M   'P 1'
#
loop_
_entity.id
_entity.type
_entity.pdbx_description
1 polymer ?
#
loop_
_entity_poly.entity_id
_entity_poly.type
_entity_poly.pdbx_seq_one_letter_code
_entity_poly.pdbx_strand_id
1 'polypeptide(L)' 'MKKGEIKMTKKNKQTEANKKWQEKNKEHAKYLSNRSRSRSFIRNQATFEDLEELEQLIAERKKDLAH' A
#
# COMPACT_ATOMS: atom_id res chain seq x y z
N MET A 1 11.16 -32.71 14.77
CA MET A 1 10.19 -32.24 13.76
C MET A 1 10.55 -30.82 13.34
N LYS A 2 10.65 -30.55 12.03
CA LYS A 2 11.41 -29.44 11.43
C LYS A 2 10.67 -28.09 11.56
N LYS A 3 11.30 -27.09 12.19
CA LYS A 3 10.81 -25.70 12.30
C LYS A 3 10.44 -25.03 10.95
N GLY A 4 10.88 -25.60 9.82
CA GLY A 4 10.57 -25.11 8.46
C GLY A 4 9.14 -25.37 7.97
N GLU A 5 8.49 -26.47 8.40
CA GLU A 5 7.16 -26.84 7.89
C GLU A 5 6.03 -25.97 8.48
N ILE A 6 6.23 -25.42 9.68
CA ILE A 6 5.24 -24.60 10.39
C ILE A 6 5.09 -23.21 9.75
N LYS A 7 6.15 -22.67 9.11
CA LYS A 7 6.10 -21.35 8.45
C LYS A 7 5.35 -21.38 7.11
N MET A 8 5.42 -22.50 6.36
CA MET A 8 4.79 -22.63 5.04
C MET A 8 3.26 -22.74 5.11
N THR A 9 2.73 -23.41 6.14
CA THR A 9 1.29 -23.68 6.26
C THR A 9 0.47 -22.47 6.74
N LYS A 10 1.03 -21.61 7.61
CA LYS A 10 0.38 -20.35 8.01
C LYS A 10 0.33 -19.32 6.88
N LYS A 11 1.40 -19.20 6.09
CA LYS A 11 1.49 -18.28 4.96
C LYS A 11 0.43 -18.57 3.89
N ASN A 12 0.17 -19.86 3.63
CA ASN A 12 -0.74 -20.27 2.56
C ASN A 12 -2.24 -20.14 2.90
N LYS A 13 -2.62 -20.32 4.19
CA LYS A 13 -4.01 -20.13 4.64
C LYS A 13 -4.41 -18.64 4.74
N GLN A 14 -3.45 -17.77 5.04
CA GLN A 14 -3.67 -16.33 5.01
C GLN A 14 -3.89 -15.81 3.59
N THR A 15 -3.27 -16.41 2.56
CA THR A 15 -3.44 -15.96 1.17
C THR A 15 -4.87 -16.09 0.67
N GLU A 16 -5.56 -17.20 0.93
CA GLU A 16 -6.93 -17.40 0.42
C GLU A 16 -7.96 -16.56 1.19
N ALA A 17 -7.79 -16.41 2.51
CA ALA A 17 -8.62 -15.53 3.31
C ALA A 17 -8.38 -14.05 2.97
N ASN A 18 -7.13 -13.63 2.77
CA ASN A 18 -6.78 -12.28 2.34
C ASN A 18 -7.30 -12.02 0.94
N LYS A 19 -7.20 -12.98 0.00
CA LYS A 19 -7.78 -12.85 -1.35
C LYS A 19 -9.29 -12.64 -1.26
N LYS A 20 -10.02 -13.47 -0.51
CA LYS A 20 -11.49 -13.30 -0.33
C LYS A 20 -11.86 -11.98 0.32
N TRP A 21 -11.06 -11.50 1.28
CA TRP A 21 -11.27 -10.19 1.89
C TRP A 21 -10.96 -9.05 0.91
N GLN A 22 -9.87 -9.16 0.14
CA GLN A 22 -9.50 -8.20 -0.90
C GLN A 22 -10.56 -8.17 -2.01
N GLU A 23 -11.17 -9.29 -2.36
CA GLU A 23 -12.23 -9.33 -3.37
C GLU A 23 -13.53 -8.68 -2.90
N LYS A 24 -13.86 -8.80 -1.61
CA LYS A 24 -15.00 -8.09 -1.00
C LYS A 24 -14.70 -6.62 -0.71
N ASN A 25 -13.42 -6.26 -0.56
CA ASN A 25 -12.95 -4.92 -0.19
C ASN A 25 -11.95 -4.39 -1.22
N LYS A 26 -12.23 -4.57 -2.52
CA LYS A 26 -11.29 -4.25 -3.61
C LYS A 26 -10.79 -2.81 -3.54
N GLU A 27 -11.69 -1.87 -3.26
CA GLU A 27 -11.34 -0.46 -3.15
C GLU A 27 -10.44 -0.18 -1.96
N HIS A 28 -10.75 -0.74 -0.79
CA HIS A 28 -9.93 -0.52 0.41
C HIS A 28 -8.56 -1.19 0.28
N ALA A 29 -8.51 -2.39 -0.30
CA ALA A 29 -7.25 -3.08 -0.61
C ALA A 29 -6.40 -2.27 -1.60
N LYS A 30 -7.02 -1.72 -2.66
CA LYS A 30 -6.36 -0.84 -3.62
C LYS A 30 -5.83 0.42 -2.94
N TYR A 31 -6.62 1.05 -2.07
CA TYR A 31 -6.19 2.20 -1.26
C TYR A 31 -4.94 1.88 -0.43
N LEU A 32 -4.93 0.76 0.31
CA LEU A 32 -3.79 0.37 1.14
C LEU A 32 -2.54 0.05 0.32
N SER A 33 -2.70 -0.61 -0.83
CA SER A 33 -1.62 -0.91 -1.77
C SER A 33 -1.00 0.37 -2.32
N ASN A 34 -1.84 1.28 -2.84
CA ASN A 34 -1.40 2.57 -3.36
C ASN A 34 -0.68 3.39 -2.29
N ARG A 35 -1.27 3.50 -1.09
CA ARG A 35 -0.67 4.22 0.04
C ARG A 35 0.71 3.68 0.41
N SER A 36 0.89 2.37 0.40
CA SER A 36 2.17 1.74 0.69
C SER A 36 3.20 2.00 -0.41
N ARG A 37 2.77 1.92 -1.67
CA ARG A 37 3.62 2.18 -2.83
C ARG A 37 4.08 3.64 -2.90
N SER A 38 3.18 4.60 -2.70
CA SER A 38 3.52 6.03 -2.67
C SER A 38 4.55 6.35 -1.58
N ARG A 39 4.41 5.78 -0.38
CA ARG A 39 5.40 5.95 0.69
C ARG A 39 6.77 5.41 0.32
N SER A 40 6.83 4.25 -0.31
CA SER A 40 8.09 3.65 -0.73
C SER A 40 8.73 4.44 -1.87
N PHE A 41 7.93 4.98 -2.76
CA PHE A 41 8.40 5.84 -3.85
C PHE A 41 9.05 7.11 -3.29
N ILE A 42 8.31 7.87 -2.48
CA ILE A 42 8.79 9.12 -1.85
C ILE A 42 10.08 8.89 -1.05
N ARG A 43 10.18 7.79 -0.31
CA ARG A 43 11.35 7.54 0.55
C ARG A 43 12.59 7.09 -0.21
N ASN A 44 12.42 6.25 -1.23
CA ASN A 44 13.52 5.44 -1.75
C ASN A 44 13.79 5.63 -3.26
N GLN A 45 12.88 6.23 -4.02
CA GLN A 45 12.95 6.28 -5.49
C GLN A 45 12.78 7.69 -6.06
N ALA A 46 12.00 8.55 -5.40
CA ALA A 46 11.70 9.89 -5.89
C ALA A 46 12.97 10.74 -6.02
N THR A 47 13.07 11.47 -7.13
CA THR A 47 14.05 12.52 -7.35
C THR A 47 13.63 13.81 -6.65
N PHE A 48 14.50 14.82 -6.64
CA PHE A 48 14.14 16.13 -6.08
C PHE A 48 12.97 16.78 -6.82
N GLU A 49 12.99 16.73 -8.16
CA GLU A 49 11.90 17.27 -9.00
C GLU A 49 10.57 16.56 -8.73
N ASP A 50 10.59 15.23 -8.57
CA ASP A 50 9.39 14.46 -8.20
C ASP A 50 8.83 14.91 -6.84
N LEU A 51 9.71 15.21 -5.87
CA LEU A 51 9.27 15.67 -4.55
C LEU A 51 8.63 17.05 -4.62
N GLU A 52 9.20 17.97 -5.39
CA GLU A 52 8.60 19.31 -5.59
C GLU A 52 7.22 19.22 -6.25
N GLU A 53 7.07 18.40 -7.30
CA GLU A 53 5.76 18.18 -7.93
C GLU A 53 4.75 17.56 -6.95
N LEU A 54 5.17 16.54 -6.20
CA LEU A 54 4.31 15.88 -5.21
C LEU A 54 3.87 16.82 -4.09
N GLU A 55 4.73 17.75 -3.66
CA GLU A 55 4.36 18.77 -2.66
C GLU A 55 3.26 19.71 -3.18
N GLN A 56 3.35 20.14 -4.45
CA GLN A 56 2.31 20.95 -5.08
C GLN A 56 0.97 20.19 -5.15
N LEU A 57 1.00 18.95 -5.63
CA LEU A 57 -0.20 18.10 -5.72
C LEU A 57 -0.84 17.87 -4.34
N ILE A 58 -0.03 17.68 -3.29
CA ILE A 58 -0.52 17.53 -1.91
C ILE A 58 -1.16 18.84 -1.41
N ALA A 59 -0.56 19.99 -1.72
CA ALA A 59 -1.08 21.29 -1.33
C ALA A 59 -2.46 21.56 -1.96
N GLU A 60 -2.62 21.31 -3.25
CA GLU A 60 -3.90 21.42 -3.95
C GLU A 60 -4.94 20.47 -3.36
N ARG A 61 -4.59 19.18 -3.20
CA ARG A 61 -5.52 18.19 -2.65
C ARG A 61 -6.00 18.54 -1.23
N LYS A 62 -5.15 19.14 -0.40
CA LYS A 62 -5.53 19.61 0.95
C LYS A 62 -6.52 20.76 0.88
N LYS A 63 -6.37 21.68 -0.07
CA LYS A 63 -7.34 22.77 -0.28
C LYS A 63 -8.71 22.20 -0.66
N ASP A 64 -8.74 21.24 -1.57
CA ASP A 64 -9.99 20.58 -2.00
C ASP A 64 -10.69 19.80 -0.88
N LEU A 65 -9.96 19.33 0.14
CA LEU A 65 -10.52 18.60 1.29
C LEU A 65 -10.92 19.52 2.45
N ALA A 66 -10.36 20.72 2.51
CA ALA A 66 -10.65 21.70 3.55
C ALA A 66 -11.87 22.57 3.22
N HIS A 67 -12.34 22.52 1.98
CA HIS A 67 -13.58 23.12 1.49
C HIS A 67 -14.73 22.11 1.54
#